data_AF-A0AAW1CC45-F1
#
_entry.id   AF-A0AAW1CC45-F1
#
_cell.length_a   1.000
_cell.length_b   1.000
_cell.length_c   1.000
_cell.angle_alpha   90.00
_cell.angle_beta   90.00
_cell.angle_gamma   90.00
#
_symmetry.space_group_name_H-M   'P 1'
#
loop_
_entity.id
_entity.type
_entity.pdbx_description
1 polymer ?
#
loop_
_entity_poly.entity_id
_entity_poly.type
_entity_poly.pdbx_seq_one_letter_code
_entity_poly.pdbx_strand_id
1 'polypeptide(L)'
;MISSEEAEDSEKEDEFKKECKEVVAYFSHQLLDSLQKTTRLSLDALKRRVFVSSSTNFGRLPYLPQTTVKPEDVVTFLKAEVHLAIPHVMMVPSLDDIQQAINRMIQLTLDVSRGVAHWGQHHLLKSNNQGEGNVPASPSALGKLQKKEETVNSVRKAASEALQDFQKYKALWTEDRDAKVQQFLANNPSLTEIRSEILHYATFEQEIEDLKPTVSVGPIELNTGPMKLALSIEAKAWKMLLCRYLNEEYKKKMQDMISFITEYLKKLSRPIRDLDDVRFAMEALANIRDKEIEMDMTMGPIEVCDLKCSGYESQLE
;
A
#
# COMPACT_ATOMS: atom_id res chain seq x y z
N MET A 1 59.22 -54.48 -42.62
CA MET A 1 57.91 -55.08 -42.34
C MET A 1 57.39 -54.63 -40.97
N ILE A 2 58.17 -54.74 -39.88
CA ILE A 2 57.76 -54.26 -38.54
C ILE A 2 57.42 -52.75 -38.49
N SER A 3 58.21 -51.87 -39.12
CA SER A 3 57.93 -50.42 -39.14
C SER A 3 56.75 -50.00 -40.02
N SER A 4 56.21 -50.89 -40.85
CA SER A 4 55.02 -50.61 -41.67
C SER A 4 53.74 -50.99 -40.91
N GLU A 5 53.79 -52.05 -40.11
CA GLU A 5 52.71 -52.45 -39.19
C GLU A 5 52.52 -51.44 -38.05
N GLU A 6 53.60 -50.91 -37.46
CA GLU A 6 53.51 -49.87 -36.43
C GLU A 6 52.94 -48.54 -36.97
N ALA A 7 53.17 -48.23 -38.25
CA ALA A 7 52.63 -47.04 -38.89
C ALA A 7 51.13 -47.19 -39.20
N GLU A 8 50.69 -48.36 -39.66
CA GLU A 8 49.27 -48.67 -39.88
C GLU A 8 48.46 -48.69 -38.57
N ASP A 9 49.06 -49.12 -37.45
CA ASP A 9 48.40 -49.13 -36.14
C ASP A 9 48.26 -47.71 -35.56
N SER A 10 49.26 -46.84 -35.79
CA SER A 10 49.20 -45.42 -35.43
C SER A 10 48.12 -44.66 -36.22
N GLU A 11 47.96 -44.95 -37.52
CA GLU A 11 46.92 -44.32 -38.34
C GLU A 11 45.50 -44.71 -37.90
N LYS A 12 45.29 -45.98 -37.55
CA LYS A 12 44.00 -46.47 -36.99
C LYS A 12 43.70 -45.85 -35.63
N GLU A 13 44.72 -45.67 -34.78
CA GLU A 13 44.56 -45.01 -33.49
C GLU A 13 44.18 -43.52 -33.65
N ASP A 14 44.74 -42.84 -34.64
CA ASP A 14 44.42 -41.45 -34.95
C ASP A 14 43.03 -41.28 -35.60
N GLU A 15 42.61 -42.23 -36.45
CA GLU A 15 41.26 -42.29 -37.00
C GLU A 15 40.21 -42.52 -35.90
N PHE A 16 40.46 -43.45 -34.98
CA PHE A 16 39.60 -43.68 -33.82
C PHE A 16 39.49 -42.45 -32.90
N LYS A 17 40.62 -41.75 -32.66
CA LYS A 17 40.62 -40.47 -31.92
C LYS A 17 39.82 -39.39 -32.63
N LYS A 18 39.82 -39.38 -33.96
CA LYS A 18 39.04 -38.43 -34.76
C LYS A 18 37.54 -38.71 -34.65
N GLU A 19 37.12 -39.96 -34.81
CA GLU A 19 35.71 -40.36 -34.62
C GLU A 19 35.21 -40.06 -33.20
N CYS A 20 36.02 -40.34 -32.17
CA CYS A 20 35.67 -40.00 -30.78
C CYS A 20 35.46 -38.48 -30.59
N LYS A 21 36.30 -37.64 -31.22
CA LYS A 21 36.14 -36.18 -31.15
C LYS A 21 34.87 -35.71 -31.86
N GLU A 22 34.50 -36.33 -32.97
CA GLU A 22 33.27 -36.01 -33.70
C GLU A 22 32.03 -36.36 -32.89
N VAL A 23 32.02 -37.51 -32.21
CA VAL A 23 30.93 -37.91 -31.30
C VAL A 23 30.81 -36.95 -30.11
N VAL A 24 31.92 -36.55 -29.50
CA VAL A 24 31.93 -35.55 -28.41
C VAL A 24 31.41 -34.19 -28.89
N ALA A 25 31.82 -33.74 -30.08
CA ALA A 25 31.34 -32.50 -30.67
C ALA A 25 29.83 -32.53 -30.94
N TYR A 26 29.32 -33.65 -31.46
CA TYR A 26 27.89 -33.86 -31.70
C TYR A 26 27.07 -33.72 -30.41
N PHE A 27 27.44 -34.42 -29.34
CA PHE A 27 26.72 -34.31 -28.06
C PHE A 27 26.89 -32.95 -27.39
N SER A 28 28.06 -32.30 -27.53
CA SER A 28 28.28 -30.94 -27.03
C SER A 28 27.36 -29.93 -27.71
N HIS A 29 27.20 -30.02 -29.03
CA HIS A 29 26.27 -29.16 -29.77
C HIS A 29 24.82 -29.41 -29.34
N GLN A 30 24.41 -30.67 -29.23
CA GLN A 30 23.05 -31.05 -28.83
C GLN A 30 22.70 -30.55 -27.41
N LEU A 31 23.66 -30.57 -26.48
CA LEU A 31 23.49 -30.02 -25.13
C LEU A 31 23.33 -28.50 -25.15
N LEU A 32 24.14 -27.80 -25.95
CA LEU A 32 24.07 -26.34 -26.08
C LEU A 32 22.71 -25.90 -26.62
N ASP A 33 22.22 -26.56 -27.67
CA ASP A 33 20.89 -26.29 -28.25
C ASP A 33 19.77 -26.54 -27.24
N SER A 34 19.85 -27.64 -26.49
CA SER A 34 18.88 -27.98 -25.45
C SER A 34 18.89 -26.95 -24.30
N LEU A 35 20.06 -26.47 -23.91
CA LEU A 35 20.23 -25.44 -22.87
C LEU A 35 19.65 -24.08 -23.33
N GLN A 36 19.95 -23.67 -24.56
CA GLN A 36 19.38 -22.45 -25.14
C GLN A 36 17.85 -22.53 -25.23
N LYS A 37 17.32 -23.67 -25.68
CA LYS A 37 15.87 -23.90 -25.77
C LYS A 37 15.20 -23.83 -24.40
N THR A 38 15.82 -24.42 -23.38
CA THR A 38 15.31 -24.41 -21.99
C THR A 38 15.31 -22.99 -21.42
N THR A 39 16.41 -22.26 -21.58
CA THR A 39 16.53 -20.86 -21.12
C THR A 39 15.49 -19.97 -21.77
N ARG A 40 15.28 -20.13 -23.09
CA ARG A 40 14.26 -19.40 -23.83
C ARG A 40 12.85 -19.71 -23.33
N LEU A 41 12.51 -20.98 -23.09
CA LEU A 41 11.20 -21.38 -22.58
C LEU A 41 10.93 -20.79 -21.19
N SER A 42 11.93 -20.79 -20.30
CA SER A 42 11.83 -20.18 -18.97
C SER A 42 11.58 -18.67 -19.05
N LEU A 43 12.33 -17.95 -19.88
CA LEU A 43 12.15 -16.49 -20.07
C LEU A 43 10.83 -16.14 -20.77
N ASP A 44 10.39 -16.94 -21.75
CA ASP A 44 9.09 -16.74 -22.40
C ASP A 44 7.92 -17.06 -21.44
N ALA A 45 8.08 -17.99 -20.48
CA ALA A 45 7.12 -18.22 -19.40
C ALA A 45 7.06 -17.05 -18.42
N LEU A 46 8.21 -16.52 -17.98
CA LEU A 46 8.29 -15.34 -17.13
C LEU A 46 7.65 -14.13 -17.80
N LYS A 47 7.98 -13.89 -19.08
CA LYS A 47 7.42 -12.78 -19.85
C LYS A 47 5.90 -12.85 -19.92
N ARG A 48 5.33 -14.05 -20.15
CA ARG A 48 3.88 -14.24 -20.22
C ARG A 48 3.19 -13.95 -18.88
N ARG A 49 3.79 -14.35 -17.76
CA ARG A 49 3.20 -14.12 -16.43
C ARG A 49 3.27 -12.66 -15.99
N VAL A 50 4.32 -11.94 -16.36
CA VAL A 50 4.55 -10.56 -15.89
C VAL A 50 3.98 -9.52 -16.86
N PHE A 51 3.96 -9.80 -18.17
CA PHE A 51 3.70 -8.77 -19.19
C PHE A 51 2.59 -9.13 -20.20
N VAL A 52 1.81 -10.18 -19.98
CA VAL A 52 0.62 -10.42 -20.80
C VAL A 52 -0.58 -10.11 -19.93
N SER A 53 -1.23 -8.98 -20.23
CA SER A 53 -2.53 -8.61 -19.68
C SER A 53 -3.45 -9.81 -19.74
N SER A 54 -4.11 -10.11 -18.62
CA SER A 54 -4.96 -11.27 -18.33
C SER A 54 -6.17 -11.40 -19.26
N SER A 55 -5.93 -11.57 -20.56
CA SER A 55 -6.97 -11.80 -21.58
C SER A 55 -6.75 -13.10 -22.35
N THR A 56 -5.75 -13.91 -21.99
CA THR A 56 -5.56 -15.23 -22.59
C THR A 56 -5.42 -16.32 -21.52
N ASN A 57 -6.57 -16.88 -21.14
CA ASN A 57 -6.79 -18.32 -20.97
C ASN A 57 -5.58 -19.12 -20.44
N PHE A 58 -5.18 -18.90 -19.19
CA PHE A 58 -4.27 -19.82 -18.52
C PHE A 58 -5.10 -20.99 -17.95
N GLY A 59 -5.19 -22.10 -18.69
CA GLY A 59 -5.77 -23.35 -18.17
C GLY A 59 -6.72 -24.16 -19.07
N ARG A 60 -6.92 -23.85 -20.36
CA ARG A 60 -7.76 -24.69 -21.24
C ARG A 60 -7.08 -26.02 -21.59
N LEU A 61 -7.29 -27.04 -20.76
CA LEU A 61 -7.28 -28.44 -21.20
C LEU A 61 -8.52 -28.68 -22.09
N PRO A 62 -8.44 -29.40 -23.24
CA PRO A 62 -9.54 -29.46 -24.21
C PRO A 62 -10.80 -30.25 -23.78
N TYR A 63 -10.88 -30.74 -22.53
CA TYR A 63 -11.83 -31.78 -22.14
C TYR A 63 -12.59 -31.54 -20.82
N LEU A 64 -12.84 -30.29 -20.41
CA LEU A 64 -13.73 -30.03 -19.26
C LEU A 64 -14.79 -28.95 -19.56
N PRO A 65 -16.03 -29.14 -19.07
CA PRO A 65 -17.13 -28.22 -19.36
C PRO A 65 -16.94 -26.87 -18.68
N GLN A 66 -17.46 -25.86 -19.37
CA GLN A 66 -17.35 -24.44 -19.12
C GLN A 66 -17.89 -24.07 -17.73
N THR A 67 -16.99 -23.94 -16.74
CA THR A 67 -17.31 -23.26 -15.49
C THR A 67 -16.83 -21.82 -15.57
N THR A 68 -17.71 -20.92 -15.17
CA THR A 68 -17.50 -19.48 -15.08
C THR A 68 -16.31 -19.19 -14.17
N VAL A 69 -15.17 -18.82 -14.76
CA VAL A 69 -13.97 -18.42 -14.02
C VAL A 69 -14.31 -17.09 -13.34
N LYS A 70 -14.38 -17.11 -12.01
CA LYS A 70 -14.53 -15.91 -11.18
C LYS A 70 -13.27 -15.04 -11.35
N PRO A 71 -13.35 -13.71 -11.19
CA PRO A 71 -12.20 -12.80 -11.27
C PRO A 71 -11.08 -13.07 -10.22
N GLU A 72 -11.26 -14.06 -9.35
CA GLU A 72 -10.33 -14.49 -8.30
C GLU A 72 -9.15 -15.33 -8.83
N ASP A 73 -9.18 -15.80 -10.10
CA ASP A 73 -8.13 -16.63 -10.69
C ASP A 73 -7.04 -15.84 -11.45
N VAL A 74 -6.98 -14.51 -11.30
CA VAL A 74 -5.79 -13.75 -11.70
C VAL A 74 -4.69 -14.04 -10.68
N VAL A 75 -3.83 -15.02 -10.98
CA VAL A 75 -2.68 -15.35 -10.12
C VAL A 75 -1.72 -14.16 -10.13
N THR A 76 -1.85 -13.30 -9.13
CA THR A 76 -0.88 -12.26 -8.80
C THR A 76 0.42 -12.93 -8.36
N PHE A 77 1.55 -12.49 -8.91
CA PHE A 77 2.87 -13.06 -8.60
C PHE A 77 3.68 -12.13 -7.71
N LEU A 78 3.48 -10.82 -7.85
CA LEU A 78 4.21 -9.79 -7.12
C LEU A 78 3.31 -9.24 -6.04
N LYS A 79 3.86 -9.04 -4.84
CA LYS A 79 3.18 -8.34 -3.74
C LYS A 79 3.83 -6.99 -3.53
N ALA A 80 3.00 -5.96 -3.41
CA ALA A 80 3.40 -4.63 -3.02
C ALA A 80 2.38 -4.06 -2.04
N GLU A 81 2.78 -3.03 -1.31
CA GLU A 81 1.98 -2.39 -0.28
C GLU A 81 1.69 -0.95 -0.69
N VAL A 82 0.52 -0.46 -0.31
CA VAL A 82 0.17 0.95 -0.43
C VAL A 82 0.47 1.64 0.88
N HIS A 83 1.27 2.70 0.81
CA HIS A 83 1.70 3.50 1.96
C HIS A 83 1.30 4.96 1.79
N LEU A 84 0.89 5.60 2.89
CA LEU A 84 0.67 7.04 2.97
C LEU A 84 1.95 7.73 3.46
N ALA A 85 2.71 8.31 2.53
CA ALA A 85 3.85 9.17 2.83
C ALA A 85 3.44 10.63 2.61
N ILE A 86 2.71 11.20 3.58
CA ILE A 86 2.06 12.52 3.48
C ILE A 86 3.00 13.54 2.80
N PRO A 87 2.56 14.18 1.69
CA PRO A 87 1.20 14.20 1.14
C PRO A 87 0.91 13.13 0.05
N HIS A 88 1.84 12.21 -0.20
CA HIS A 88 1.82 11.29 -1.34
C HIS A 88 1.38 9.87 -0.95
N VAL A 89 0.54 9.27 -1.80
CA VAL A 89 0.21 7.84 -1.72
C VAL A 89 1.16 7.11 -2.64
N MET A 90 1.93 6.16 -2.11
CA MET A 90 2.99 5.48 -2.85
C MET A 90 2.89 3.96 -2.73
N MET A 91 3.38 3.27 -3.75
CA MET A 91 3.53 1.82 -3.76
C MET A 91 4.94 1.44 -3.29
N VAL A 92 5.03 0.50 -2.36
CA VAL A 92 6.29 -0.02 -1.81
C VAL A 92 6.32 -1.55 -1.99
N PRO A 93 7.29 -2.13 -2.70
CA PRO A 93 8.35 -1.47 -3.48
C PRO A 93 7.79 -0.67 -4.67
N SER A 94 8.57 0.27 -5.22
CA SER A 94 8.12 1.05 -6.38
C SER A 94 8.07 0.20 -7.66
N LEU A 95 7.36 0.67 -8.68
CA LEU A 95 7.33 -0.01 -9.98
C LEU A 95 8.73 -0.12 -10.61
N ASP A 96 9.58 0.87 -10.38
CA ASP A 96 10.95 0.86 -10.88
C ASP A 96 11.80 -0.18 -10.14
N ASP A 97 11.61 -0.33 -8.83
CA ASP A 97 12.26 -1.40 -8.05
C ASP A 97 11.82 -2.79 -8.52
N ILE A 98 10.51 -2.98 -8.75
CA ILE A 98 9.97 -4.21 -9.32
C ILE A 98 10.59 -4.47 -10.70
N GLN A 99 10.68 -3.44 -11.54
CA GLN A 99 11.27 -3.56 -12.88
C GLN A 99 12.75 -3.94 -12.81
N GLN A 100 13.51 -3.34 -11.89
CA GLN A 100 14.91 -3.67 -11.66
C GLN A 100 15.08 -5.09 -11.13
N ALA A 101 14.23 -5.54 -10.20
CA ALA A 101 14.23 -6.91 -9.70
C ALA A 101 13.97 -7.93 -10.81
N ILE A 102 13.01 -7.65 -11.71
CA ILE A 102 12.76 -8.48 -12.90
C ILE A 102 13.97 -8.49 -13.83
N ASN A 103 14.61 -7.34 -14.07
CA ASN A 103 15.82 -7.27 -14.90
C ASN A 103 16.94 -8.12 -14.32
N ARG A 104 17.15 -8.05 -13.00
CA ARG A 104 18.13 -8.85 -12.29
C ARG A 104 17.82 -10.34 -12.36
N MET A 105 16.55 -10.73 -12.23
CA MET A 105 16.11 -12.12 -12.38
C MET A 105 16.41 -12.68 -13.78
N ILE A 106 16.16 -11.88 -14.83
CA ILE A 106 16.49 -12.26 -16.22
C ILE A 106 18.01 -12.45 -16.36
N GLN A 107 18.81 -11.54 -15.81
CA GLN A 107 20.27 -11.64 -15.86
C GLN A 107 20.79 -12.89 -15.16
N LEU A 108 20.31 -13.17 -13.94
CA LEU A 108 20.67 -14.38 -13.19
C LEU A 108 20.29 -15.66 -13.96
N THR A 109 19.13 -15.68 -14.62
CA THR A 109 18.72 -16.81 -15.47
C THR A 109 19.68 -17.03 -16.64
N LEU A 110 20.15 -15.95 -17.27
CA LEU A 110 21.14 -16.03 -18.35
C LEU A 110 22.51 -16.43 -17.83
N ASP A 111 22.92 -15.99 -16.63
CA ASP A 111 24.22 -16.32 -16.05
C ASP A 111 24.33 -17.81 -15.67
N VAL A 112 23.23 -18.45 -15.28
CA VAL A 112 23.21 -19.93 -15.10
C VAL A 112 23.63 -20.64 -16.37
N SER A 113 23.18 -20.17 -17.54
CA SER A 113 23.57 -20.78 -18.83
C SER A 113 25.05 -20.56 -19.18
N ARG A 114 25.70 -19.52 -18.64
CA ARG A 114 27.13 -19.25 -18.80
C ARG A 114 28.01 -20.14 -17.92
N GLY A 115 27.49 -20.59 -16.78
CA GLY A 115 28.20 -21.45 -15.84
C GLY A 115 28.19 -22.94 -16.20
N VAL A 116 27.47 -23.35 -17.26
CA VAL A 116 27.42 -24.75 -17.69
C VAL A 116 28.71 -25.09 -18.45
N ALA A 117 29.52 -25.99 -17.88
CA ALA A 117 30.72 -26.51 -18.53
C ALA A 117 30.35 -27.28 -19.81
N HIS A 118 31.05 -27.02 -20.92
CA HIS A 118 30.87 -27.85 -22.11
C HIS A 118 31.42 -29.27 -21.89
N TRP A 119 30.83 -30.23 -22.58
CA TRP A 119 31.26 -31.63 -22.51
C TRP A 119 32.74 -31.73 -22.93
N GLY A 120 33.59 -32.32 -22.07
CA GLY A 120 35.03 -32.46 -22.32
C GLY A 120 35.90 -31.27 -21.86
N GLN A 121 35.33 -30.17 -21.34
CA GLN A 121 36.08 -29.00 -20.86
C GLN A 121 36.41 -29.02 -19.35
N HIS A 122 36.37 -30.19 -18.70
CA HIS A 122 36.58 -30.32 -17.25
C HIS A 122 37.97 -29.84 -16.76
N HIS A 123 38.93 -29.66 -17.67
CA HIS A 123 40.31 -29.23 -17.38
C HIS A 123 40.57 -27.72 -17.58
N LEU A 124 39.65 -26.97 -18.23
CA LEU A 124 39.84 -25.54 -18.50
C LEU A 124 39.21 -24.61 -17.45
N LEU A 125 38.30 -25.13 -16.62
CA LEU A 125 37.67 -24.33 -15.55
C LEU A 125 38.58 -24.06 -14.34
N LYS A 126 39.80 -24.63 -14.31
CA LYS A 126 40.77 -24.40 -13.22
C LYS A 126 41.81 -23.31 -13.50
N SER A 127 41.74 -22.61 -14.63
CA SER A 127 42.61 -21.45 -14.85
C SER A 127 41.82 -20.28 -15.45
N ASN A 128 41.92 -19.16 -14.74
CA ASN A 128 41.61 -17.80 -15.18
C ASN A 128 40.18 -17.28 -15.04
N ASN A 129 39.95 -16.61 -13.91
CA ASN A 129 39.28 -15.31 -13.88
C ASN A 129 40.07 -14.33 -14.76
N GLN A 130 39.84 -14.31 -16.07
CA GLN A 130 40.11 -13.19 -17.01
C GLN A 130 39.88 -13.66 -18.45
N GLY A 131 39.05 -12.92 -19.20
CA GLY A 131 39.04 -12.96 -20.66
C GLY A 131 37.70 -13.31 -21.28
N GLU A 132 37.07 -12.28 -21.85
CA GLU A 132 35.93 -12.32 -22.76
C GLU A 132 36.13 -13.32 -23.91
N GLY A 133 35.06 -14.04 -24.30
CA GLY A 133 35.13 -15.02 -25.38
C GLY A 133 33.77 -15.59 -25.79
N ASN A 134 33.02 -14.80 -26.56
CA ASN A 134 32.06 -15.20 -27.60
C ASN A 134 31.16 -16.43 -27.34
N VAL A 135 30.02 -16.19 -26.71
CA VAL A 135 28.75 -16.68 -27.27
C VAL A 135 28.06 -15.45 -27.89
N PRO A 136 27.77 -15.43 -29.19
CA PRO A 136 27.04 -14.31 -29.77
C PRO A 136 25.66 -14.30 -29.11
N ALA A 137 25.42 -13.27 -28.29
CA ALA A 137 24.08 -12.93 -27.87
C ALA A 137 23.29 -12.65 -29.15
N SER A 138 22.48 -13.63 -29.59
CA SER A 138 21.64 -13.51 -30.77
C SER A 138 20.88 -12.17 -30.72
N PRO A 139 20.95 -11.32 -31.78
CA PRO A 139 20.32 -10.00 -31.82
C PRO A 139 18.79 -10.01 -31.61
N SER A 140 18.17 -11.19 -31.65
CA SER A 140 16.73 -11.39 -31.46
C SER A 140 16.24 -11.21 -30.01
N ALA A 141 17.15 -11.10 -29.02
CA ALA A 141 16.80 -10.76 -27.64
C ALA A 141 16.58 -9.25 -27.43
N LEU A 142 17.31 -8.40 -28.17
CA LEU A 142 17.22 -6.93 -28.06
C LEU A 142 15.96 -6.35 -28.70
N GLY A 143 15.48 -6.94 -29.80
CA GLY A 143 14.19 -6.57 -30.40
C GLY A 143 12.96 -6.88 -29.52
N LYS A 144 13.12 -7.68 -28.46
CA LYS A 144 12.05 -7.98 -27.50
C LYS A 144 11.97 -6.97 -26.33
N LEU A 145 12.85 -5.97 -26.26
CA LEU A 145 12.81 -4.91 -25.24
C LEU A 145 11.75 -3.84 -25.51
N GLN A 146 11.43 -3.50 -26.76
CA GLN A 146 10.41 -2.48 -27.05
C GLN A 146 9.02 -2.90 -26.52
N LYS A 147 8.69 -4.19 -26.62
CA LYS A 147 7.44 -4.74 -26.06
C LYS A 147 7.44 -4.83 -24.53
N LYS A 148 8.55 -4.53 -23.86
CA LYS A 148 8.67 -4.51 -22.40
C LYS A 148 8.24 -3.15 -21.85
N GLU A 149 8.62 -2.04 -22.49
CA GLU A 149 8.24 -0.69 -22.06
C GLU A 149 6.74 -0.41 -22.18
N GLU A 150 6.11 -0.81 -23.28
CA GLU A 150 4.67 -0.59 -23.48
C GLU A 150 3.81 -1.27 -22.40
N THR A 151 4.15 -2.50 -22.02
CA THR A 151 3.41 -3.20 -20.96
C THR A 151 3.70 -2.63 -19.58
N VAL A 152 4.94 -2.24 -19.30
CA VAL A 152 5.29 -1.56 -18.04
C VAL A 152 4.53 -0.25 -17.90
N ASN A 153 4.38 0.50 -19.00
CA ASN A 153 3.57 1.71 -19.02
C ASN A 153 2.08 1.41 -18.75
N SER A 154 1.55 0.30 -19.26
CA SER A 154 0.17 -0.14 -18.96
C SER A 154 -0.01 -0.49 -17.49
N VAL A 155 0.93 -1.21 -16.88
CA VAL A 155 0.89 -1.53 -15.43
C VAL A 155 1.05 -0.27 -14.60
N ARG A 156 1.92 0.65 -15.02
CA ARG A 156 2.08 1.97 -14.37
C ARG A 156 0.78 2.75 -14.38
N LYS A 157 0.09 2.81 -15.52
CA LYS A 157 -1.21 3.48 -15.63
C LYS A 157 -2.25 2.85 -14.69
N ALA A 158 -2.40 1.53 -14.72
CA ALA A 158 -3.35 0.83 -13.86
C ALA A 158 -3.02 0.99 -12.35
N ALA A 159 -1.73 1.02 -11.99
CA ALA A 159 -1.30 1.29 -10.62
C ALA A 159 -1.64 2.72 -10.20
N SER A 160 -1.38 3.71 -11.06
CA SER A 160 -1.73 5.10 -10.79
C SER A 160 -3.24 5.30 -10.62
N GLU A 161 -4.06 4.63 -11.44
CA GLU A 161 -5.52 4.64 -11.31
C GLU A 161 -5.96 4.04 -9.96
N ALA A 162 -5.41 2.87 -9.58
CA ALA A 162 -5.70 2.24 -8.29
C ALA A 162 -5.26 3.11 -7.08
N LEU A 163 -4.14 3.84 -7.21
CA LEU A 163 -3.68 4.77 -6.17
C LEU A 163 -4.53 6.06 -6.13
N GLN A 164 -5.15 6.45 -7.25
CA GLN A 164 -6.00 7.63 -7.33
C GLN A 164 -7.30 7.46 -6.55
N ASP A 165 -7.82 6.23 -6.43
CA ASP A 165 -9.02 5.93 -5.63
C ASP A 165 -8.87 6.36 -4.17
N PHE A 166 -7.64 6.36 -3.63
CA PHE A 166 -7.38 6.81 -2.27
C PHE A 166 -7.40 8.34 -2.12
N GLN A 167 -7.28 9.10 -3.21
CA GLN A 167 -7.29 10.57 -3.15
C GLN A 167 -8.62 11.16 -2.67
N LYS A 168 -9.70 10.37 -2.66
CA LYS A 168 -10.97 10.79 -2.03
C LYS A 168 -10.83 11.11 -0.54
N TYR A 169 -9.85 10.50 0.13
CA TYR A 169 -9.56 10.72 1.54
C TYR A 169 -8.57 11.85 1.79
N LYS A 170 -8.15 12.59 0.75
CA LYS A 170 -7.07 13.57 0.81
C LYS A 170 -7.25 14.64 1.89
N ALA A 171 -8.50 15.04 2.13
CA ALA A 171 -8.85 15.99 3.18
C ALA A 171 -8.30 15.58 4.56
N LEU A 172 -8.22 14.27 4.85
CA LEU A 172 -7.72 13.78 6.14
C LEU A 172 -6.26 14.15 6.41
N TRP A 173 -5.39 14.20 5.39
CA TRP A 173 -3.95 14.43 5.58
C TRP A 173 -3.42 15.74 4.99
N THR A 174 -4.21 16.48 4.23
CA THR A 174 -3.76 17.76 3.65
C THR A 174 -4.12 18.97 4.48
N GLU A 175 -5.19 18.89 5.27
CA GLU A 175 -5.67 20.01 6.05
C GLU A 175 -4.99 20.04 7.41
N ASP A 176 -4.69 21.24 7.89
CA ASP A 176 -4.26 21.43 9.27
C ASP A 176 -5.48 21.23 10.18
N ARG A 177 -5.42 20.14 10.96
CA ARG A 177 -6.45 19.75 11.91
C ARG A 177 -6.82 20.86 12.87
N ASP A 178 -5.81 21.51 13.44
CA ASP A 178 -6.01 22.54 14.44
C ASP A 178 -6.64 23.77 13.82
N ALA A 179 -6.13 24.22 12.67
CA ALA A 179 -6.67 25.40 11.99
C ALA A 179 -8.14 25.22 11.58
N LYS A 180 -8.51 24.05 11.04
CA LYS A 180 -9.88 23.78 10.59
C LYS A 180 -10.86 23.65 11.74
N VAL A 181 -10.48 22.93 12.81
CA VAL A 181 -11.35 22.77 13.98
C VAL A 181 -11.54 24.12 14.69
N GLN A 182 -10.48 24.92 14.83
CA GLN A 182 -10.56 26.27 15.39
C GLN A 182 -11.48 27.18 14.56
N GLN A 183 -11.34 27.17 13.23
CA GLN A 183 -12.21 27.96 12.35
C GLN A 183 -13.68 27.51 12.44
N PHE A 184 -13.91 26.19 12.51
CA PHE A 184 -15.25 25.63 12.65
C PHE A 184 -15.90 26.08 13.96
N LEU A 185 -15.17 26.02 15.08
CA LEU A 185 -15.68 26.43 16.40
C LEU A 185 -15.84 27.96 16.52
N ALA A 186 -14.96 28.75 15.89
CA ALA A 186 -15.07 30.20 15.86
C ALA A 186 -16.39 30.68 15.21
N ASN A 187 -16.99 29.87 14.34
CA ASN A 187 -18.30 30.17 13.74
C ASN A 187 -19.48 29.90 14.69
N ASN A 188 -19.23 29.48 15.94
CA ASN A 188 -20.26 29.08 16.92
C ASN A 188 -21.28 28.08 16.33
N PRO A 189 -20.82 26.89 15.92
CA PRO A 189 -21.68 25.90 15.28
C PRO A 189 -22.72 25.38 16.27
N SER A 190 -23.90 25.09 15.75
CA SER A 190 -24.97 24.44 16.49
C SER A 190 -24.61 22.99 16.84
N LEU A 191 -25.29 22.43 17.85
CA LEU A 191 -25.12 21.03 18.24
C LEU A 191 -25.40 20.05 17.08
N THR A 192 -26.29 20.42 16.16
CA THR A 192 -26.58 19.62 14.97
C THR A 192 -25.42 19.62 13.98
N GLU A 193 -24.78 20.77 13.75
CA GLU A 193 -23.60 20.90 12.88
C GLU A 193 -22.41 20.15 13.47
N ILE A 194 -22.17 20.28 14.78
CA ILE A 194 -21.14 19.53 15.50
C ILE A 194 -21.36 18.02 15.33
N ARG A 195 -22.60 17.53 15.51
CA ARG A 195 -22.94 16.12 15.31
C ARG A 195 -22.71 15.67 13.86
N SER A 196 -23.06 16.50 12.90
CA SER A 196 -22.85 16.23 11.47
C SER A 196 -21.36 16.09 11.15
N GLU A 197 -20.52 16.97 11.71
CA GLU A 197 -19.07 16.93 11.50
C GLU A 197 -18.43 15.69 12.15
N ILE A 198 -18.85 15.31 13.38
CA ILE A 198 -18.41 14.06 14.02
C ILE A 198 -18.84 12.84 13.18
N LEU A 199 -20.08 12.84 12.69
CA LEU A 199 -20.61 11.75 11.87
C LEU A 199 -19.90 11.65 10.52
N HIS A 200 -19.43 12.77 9.96
CA HIS A 200 -18.64 12.79 8.73
C HIS A 200 -17.34 11.99 8.91
N TYR A 201 -16.56 12.25 9.95
CA TYR A 201 -15.34 11.48 10.23
C TYR A 201 -15.60 10.03 10.68
N ALA A 202 -16.73 9.76 11.35
CA ALA A 202 -17.14 8.40 11.68
C ALA A 202 -17.49 7.57 10.42
N THR A 203 -18.16 8.20 9.44
CA THR A 203 -18.43 7.58 8.14
C THR A 203 -17.13 7.27 7.41
N PHE A 204 -16.14 8.18 7.43
CA PHE A 204 -14.82 7.89 6.85
C PHE A 204 -14.14 6.70 7.51
N GLU A 205 -14.19 6.58 8.84
CA GLU A 205 -13.61 5.45 9.54
C GLU A 205 -14.26 4.12 9.09
N GLN A 206 -15.59 4.08 8.97
CA GLN A 206 -16.30 2.90 8.48
C GLN A 206 -15.94 2.58 7.02
N GLU A 207 -15.89 3.58 6.14
CA GLU A 207 -15.46 3.38 4.77
C GLU A 207 -14.02 2.85 4.67
N ILE A 208 -13.12 3.35 5.52
CA ILE A 208 -11.73 2.88 5.62
C ILE A 208 -11.68 1.45 6.15
N GLU A 209 -12.57 1.09 7.07
CA GLU A 209 -12.71 -0.27 7.57
C GLU A 209 -13.19 -1.25 6.50
N ASP A 210 -14.13 -0.82 5.66
CA ASP A 210 -14.68 -1.60 4.56
C ASP A 210 -13.78 -1.65 3.31
N LEU A 211 -12.63 -0.97 3.32
CA LEU A 211 -11.66 -1.07 2.23
C LEU A 211 -11.21 -2.52 2.03
N LYS A 212 -11.23 -2.96 0.77
CA LYS A 212 -10.73 -4.28 0.38
C LYS A 212 -9.28 -4.43 0.87
N PRO A 213 -8.93 -5.54 1.54
CA PRO A 213 -7.58 -5.75 2.06
C PRO A 213 -6.53 -5.85 0.93
N THR A 214 -6.99 -6.23 -0.27
CA THR A 214 -6.14 -6.48 -1.42
C THR A 214 -6.78 -5.98 -2.71
N VAL A 215 -5.99 -5.32 -3.56
CA VAL A 215 -6.39 -4.85 -4.90
C VAL A 215 -5.43 -5.43 -5.94
N SER A 216 -5.98 -6.10 -6.97
CA SER A 216 -5.16 -6.65 -8.06
C SER A 216 -4.93 -5.63 -9.17
N VAL A 217 -3.66 -5.35 -9.47
CA VAL A 217 -3.21 -4.46 -10.54
C VAL A 217 -2.33 -5.27 -11.49
N GLY A 218 -2.99 -5.94 -12.45
CA GLY A 218 -2.31 -6.84 -13.39
C GLY A 218 -1.57 -7.98 -12.64
N PRO A 219 -0.24 -8.11 -12.77
CA PRO A 219 0.53 -9.15 -12.07
C PRO A 219 0.87 -8.80 -10.61
N ILE A 220 0.52 -7.58 -10.15
CA ILE A 220 0.84 -7.06 -8.82
C ILE A 220 -0.40 -7.12 -7.94
N GLU A 221 -0.23 -7.65 -6.75
CA GLU A 221 -1.17 -7.61 -5.63
C GLU A 221 -0.82 -6.45 -4.72
N LEU A 222 -1.70 -5.46 -4.61
CA LEU A 222 -1.56 -4.34 -3.70
C LEU A 222 -2.24 -4.65 -2.38
N ASN A 223 -1.46 -4.73 -1.31
CA ASN A 223 -1.96 -4.79 0.06
C ASN A 223 -2.28 -3.37 0.56
N THR A 224 -3.52 -3.15 0.97
CA THR A 224 -4.01 -1.85 1.46
C THR A 224 -3.87 -1.70 2.97
N GLY A 225 -3.40 -2.72 3.69
CA GLY A 225 -3.29 -2.73 5.16
C GLY A 225 -2.58 -1.51 5.75
N PRO A 226 -1.34 -1.17 5.31
CA PRO A 226 -0.63 -0.01 5.83
C PRO A 226 -1.36 1.32 5.55
N MET A 227 -1.92 1.48 4.34
CA MET A 227 -2.75 2.63 3.97
C MET A 227 -3.99 2.75 4.87
N LYS A 228 -4.72 1.64 5.06
CA LYS A 228 -5.90 1.57 5.91
C LYS A 228 -5.57 1.97 7.35
N LEU A 229 -4.46 1.48 7.90
CA LEU A 229 -3.99 1.85 9.23
C LEU A 229 -3.69 3.35 9.33
N ALA A 230 -2.93 3.90 8.37
CA ALA A 230 -2.57 5.32 8.36
C ALA A 230 -3.82 6.22 8.28
N LEU A 231 -4.77 5.91 7.40
CA LEU A 231 -6.02 6.66 7.29
C LEU A 231 -6.90 6.53 8.53
N SER A 232 -6.97 5.35 9.14
CA SER A 232 -7.75 5.13 10.37
C SER A 232 -7.19 5.94 11.54
N ILE A 233 -5.87 5.98 11.70
CA ILE A 233 -5.21 6.82 12.72
C ILE A 233 -5.57 8.29 12.50
N GLU A 234 -5.50 8.77 11.26
CA GLU A 234 -5.79 10.17 10.93
C GLU A 234 -7.26 10.53 11.18
N ALA A 235 -8.21 9.70 10.73
CA ALA A 235 -9.64 9.90 10.97
C ALA A 235 -9.98 9.89 12.47
N LYS A 236 -9.36 9.02 13.26
CA LYS A 236 -9.49 9.01 14.73
C LYS A 236 -8.93 10.29 15.35
N ALA A 237 -7.78 10.77 14.87
CA ALA A 237 -7.18 12.01 15.36
C ALA A 237 -8.07 13.24 15.11
N TRP A 238 -8.73 13.33 13.95
CA TRP A 238 -9.72 14.37 13.66
C TRP A 238 -10.87 14.37 14.67
N LYS A 239 -11.50 13.21 14.90
CA LYS A 239 -12.59 13.08 15.88
C LYS A 239 -12.13 13.46 17.28
N MET A 240 -10.98 12.96 17.72
CA MET A 240 -10.43 13.27 19.05
C MET A 240 -10.13 14.75 19.22
N LEU A 241 -9.58 15.41 18.20
CA LEU A 241 -9.27 16.84 18.29
C LEU A 241 -10.54 17.67 18.42
N LEU A 242 -11.55 17.37 17.59
CA LEU A 242 -12.86 18.01 17.67
C LEU A 242 -13.51 17.80 19.05
N CYS A 243 -13.51 16.57 19.56
CA CYS A 243 -14.06 16.24 20.88
C CYS A 243 -13.32 17.00 22.00
N ARG A 244 -11.99 17.07 21.95
CA ARG A 244 -11.19 17.80 22.95
C ARG A 244 -11.54 19.28 22.99
N TYR A 245 -11.59 19.96 21.84
CA TYR A 245 -11.93 21.38 21.81
C TYR A 245 -13.37 21.64 22.27
N LEU A 246 -14.32 20.78 21.87
CA LEU A 246 -15.70 20.88 22.34
C LEU A 246 -15.78 20.74 23.86
N ASN A 247 -15.13 19.72 24.42
CA ASN A 247 -15.10 19.51 25.87
C ASN A 247 -14.46 20.70 26.60
N GLU A 248 -13.40 21.29 26.06
CA GLU A 248 -12.75 22.46 26.66
C GLU A 248 -13.67 23.70 26.66
N GLU A 249 -14.33 23.98 25.55
CA GLU A 249 -15.32 25.06 25.42
C GLU A 249 -16.52 24.87 26.36
N TYR A 250 -17.09 23.66 26.39
CA TYR A 250 -18.24 23.35 27.25
C TYR A 250 -17.89 23.31 28.73
N LYS A 251 -16.68 22.83 29.08
CA LYS A 251 -16.15 22.91 30.44
C LYS A 251 -16.00 24.35 30.91
N LYS A 252 -15.52 25.25 30.05
CA LYS A 252 -15.41 26.68 30.36
C LYS A 252 -16.79 27.29 30.61
N LYS A 253 -17.76 27.04 29.72
CA LYS A 253 -19.16 27.48 29.92
C LYS A 253 -19.77 26.93 31.21
N MET A 254 -19.51 25.67 31.55
CA MET A 254 -19.94 25.06 32.81
C MET A 254 -19.32 25.75 34.03
N GLN A 255 -18.01 26.04 33.99
CA GLN A 255 -17.33 26.77 35.07
C GLN A 255 -17.90 28.18 35.25
N ASP A 256 -18.20 28.87 34.16
CA ASP A 256 -18.83 30.20 34.20
C ASP A 256 -20.22 30.13 34.85
N MET A 257 -21.04 29.13 34.50
CA MET A 257 -22.35 28.89 35.14
C MET A 257 -22.23 28.58 36.64
N ILE A 258 -21.29 27.70 37.03
CA ILE A 258 -21.04 27.38 38.44
C ILE A 258 -20.61 28.63 39.21
N SER A 259 -19.74 29.45 38.62
CA SER A 259 -19.29 30.70 39.23
C SER A 259 -20.46 31.68 39.44
N PHE A 260 -21.34 31.80 38.45
CA PHE A 260 -22.55 32.62 38.51
C PHE A 260 -23.49 32.11 39.62
N ILE A 261 -23.81 30.82 39.64
CA ILE A 261 -24.68 30.22 40.68
C ILE A 261 -24.09 30.46 42.07
N THR A 262 -22.78 30.25 42.24
CA THR A 262 -22.10 30.42 43.54
C THR A 262 -22.13 31.88 44.01
N GLU A 263 -21.91 32.83 43.10
CA GLU A 263 -21.97 34.26 43.41
C GLU A 263 -23.37 34.67 43.87
N TYR A 264 -24.41 34.25 43.14
CA TYR A 264 -25.78 34.63 43.44
C TYR A 264 -26.35 33.90 44.67
N LEU A 265 -25.98 32.63 44.90
CA LEU A 265 -26.27 31.94 46.16
C LEU A 265 -25.66 32.69 47.35
N LYS A 266 -24.44 33.22 47.22
CA LYS A 266 -23.82 34.03 48.28
C LYS A 266 -24.58 35.32 48.52
N LYS A 267 -25.02 36.03 47.48
CA LYS A 267 -25.85 37.24 47.59
C LYS A 267 -27.18 36.97 48.31
N LEU A 268 -27.84 35.87 47.97
CA LEU A 268 -29.12 35.46 48.56
C LEU A 268 -28.99 34.88 49.97
N SER A 269 -27.82 34.35 50.34
CA SER A 269 -27.55 33.83 51.69
C SER A 269 -27.41 34.93 52.76
N ARG A 270 -27.32 36.21 52.35
CA ARG A 270 -27.20 37.34 53.26
C ARG A 270 -28.50 37.53 54.07
N PRO A 271 -28.46 37.60 55.41
CA PRO A 271 -29.65 37.80 56.23
C PRO A 271 -30.28 39.17 55.98
N ILE A 272 -31.61 39.20 55.88
CA ILE A 272 -32.40 40.40 55.58
C ILE A 272 -32.72 41.15 56.88
N ARG A 273 -32.27 42.41 56.99
CA ARG A 273 -32.48 43.24 58.18
C ARG A 273 -33.24 44.53 57.89
N ASP A 274 -33.13 45.05 56.67
CA ASP A 274 -33.78 46.28 56.23
C ASP A 274 -34.34 46.18 54.80
N LEU A 275 -34.97 47.27 54.34
CA LEU A 275 -35.53 47.38 52.99
C LEU A 275 -34.44 47.39 51.90
N ASP A 276 -33.21 47.80 52.21
CA ASP A 276 -32.11 47.80 51.25
C ASP A 276 -31.60 46.36 51.01
N ASP A 277 -31.57 45.51 52.05
CA ASP A 277 -31.30 44.07 51.93
C ASP A 277 -32.37 43.38 51.06
N VAL A 278 -33.65 43.75 51.23
CA VAL A 278 -34.74 43.24 50.36
C VAL A 278 -34.53 43.65 48.92
N ARG A 279 -34.18 44.93 48.66
CA ARG A 279 -33.92 45.43 47.30
C ARG A 279 -32.77 44.68 46.64
N PHE A 280 -31.69 44.45 47.39
CA PHE A 280 -30.53 43.70 46.91
C PHE A 280 -30.85 42.22 46.58
N ALA A 281 -31.64 41.55 47.42
CA ALA A 281 -32.07 40.17 47.16
C ALA A 281 -33.01 40.08 45.95
N MET A 282 -33.93 41.04 45.79
CA MET A 282 -34.85 41.08 44.65
C MET A 282 -34.12 41.36 43.34
N GLU A 283 -33.12 42.25 43.33
CA GLU A 283 -32.25 42.49 42.18
C GLU A 283 -31.45 41.22 41.81
N ALA A 284 -30.94 40.51 42.81
CA ALA A 284 -30.25 39.24 42.59
C ALA A 284 -31.17 38.18 41.95
N LEU A 285 -32.42 38.05 42.41
CA LEU A 285 -33.41 37.14 41.83
C LEU A 285 -33.84 37.53 40.42
N ALA A 286 -33.97 38.82 40.13
CA ALA A 286 -34.28 39.30 38.78
C ALA A 286 -33.17 38.89 37.80
N ASN A 287 -31.91 39.11 38.16
CA ASN A 287 -30.77 38.73 37.34
C ASN A 287 -30.63 37.20 37.14
N ILE A 288 -31.02 36.38 38.12
CA ILE A 288 -31.09 34.92 37.95
C ILE A 288 -32.13 34.56 36.90
N ARG A 289 -33.34 35.15 37.01
CA ARG A 289 -34.45 34.85 36.11
C ARG A 289 -34.16 35.25 34.67
N ASP A 290 -33.43 36.35 34.46
CA ASP A 290 -33.03 36.79 33.13
C ASP A 290 -32.03 35.83 32.46
N LYS A 291 -31.16 35.18 33.25
CA LYS A 291 -30.15 34.22 32.75
C LYS A 291 -30.60 32.76 32.75
N GLU A 292 -31.72 32.44 33.38
CA GLU A 292 -32.22 31.07 33.53
C GLU A 292 -32.37 30.35 32.19
N ILE A 293 -32.97 31.03 31.19
CA ILE A 293 -33.20 30.47 29.86
C ILE A 293 -31.88 30.20 29.13
N GLU A 294 -30.90 31.11 29.25
CA GLU A 294 -29.59 30.95 28.63
C GLU A 294 -28.80 29.78 29.24
N MET A 295 -28.84 29.64 30.57
CA MET A 295 -28.19 28.53 31.28
C MET A 295 -28.81 27.18 30.89
N ASP A 296 -30.14 27.09 30.84
CA ASP A 296 -30.85 25.85 30.49
C ASP A 296 -30.59 25.42 29.03
N MET A 297 -30.58 26.40 28.11
CA MET A 297 -30.22 26.17 26.71
C MET A 297 -28.76 25.70 26.54
N THR A 298 -27.86 26.13 27.43
CA THR A 298 -26.44 25.78 27.38
C THR A 298 -26.14 24.43 28.03
N MET A 299 -26.96 24.00 29.00
CA MET A 299 -26.78 22.74 29.74
C MET A 299 -26.98 21.49 28.87
N GLY A 300 -28.05 21.45 28.06
CA GLY A 300 -28.35 20.28 27.21
C GLY A 300 -27.23 19.87 26.24
N PRO A 301 -26.61 20.80 25.50
CA PRO A 301 -25.45 20.51 24.66
C PRO A 301 -24.24 19.96 25.43
N ILE A 302 -23.98 20.44 26.65
CA ILE A 302 -22.85 19.99 27.48
C ILE A 302 -22.99 18.51 27.82
N GLU A 303 -24.16 18.10 28.32
CA GLU A 303 -24.42 16.71 28.73
C GLU A 303 -24.26 15.72 27.57
N VAL A 304 -24.73 16.10 26.38
CA VAL A 304 -24.62 15.25 25.20
C VAL A 304 -23.20 15.20 24.64
N CYS A 305 -22.47 16.32 24.67
CA CYS A 305 -21.08 16.35 24.26
C CYS A 305 -20.20 15.49 25.18
N ASP A 306 -20.34 15.62 26.49
CA ASP A 306 -19.56 14.84 27.47
C ASP A 306 -19.81 13.32 27.32
N LEU A 307 -21.08 12.91 27.22
CA LEU A 307 -21.44 11.49 27.04
C LEU A 307 -20.87 10.89 25.75
N LYS A 308 -20.91 11.65 24.66
CA LYS A 308 -20.51 11.15 23.33
C LYS A 308 -19.00 11.16 23.15
N CYS A 309 -18.32 12.19 23.67
CA CYS A 309 -16.86 12.29 23.64
C CYS A 309 -16.19 11.24 24.54
N SER A 310 -16.73 10.97 25.73
CA SER A 310 -16.22 9.92 26.63
C SER A 310 -16.29 8.52 26.02
N GLY A 311 -17.34 8.25 25.23
CA GLY A 311 -17.48 6.99 24.48
C GLY A 311 -16.39 6.79 23.42
N TYR A 312 -15.90 7.86 22.79
CA TYR A 312 -14.81 7.77 21.81
C TYR A 312 -13.43 7.65 22.46
N GLU A 313 -13.20 8.28 23.61
CA GLU A 313 -11.97 8.10 24.39
C GLU A 313 -11.81 6.65 24.86
N SER A 314 -12.90 5.98 25.20
CA SER A 314 -12.90 4.57 25.63
C SER A 314 -12.64 3.57 24.50
N GLN A 315 -12.77 3.97 23.23
CA GLN A 315 -12.51 3.11 22.05
C GLN A 315 -11.03 3.11 21.62
N LEU A 316 -10.17 3.82 22.36
CA LEU A 316 -8.74 3.95 22.10
C LEU A 316 -7.86 3.13 23.07
N GLU A 317 -8.42 2.67 24.19
CA GLU A 317 -7.81 1.68 25.10
C GLU A 317 -8.11 0.24 24.65
#